data_AF-A0A1M5WGF0-F1
#
_entry.id   AF-A0A1M5WGF0-F1
#
_cell.length_a   1.000
_cell.length_b   1.000
_cell.length_c   1.000
_cell.angle_alpha   90.00
_cell.angle_beta   90.00
_cell.angle_gamma   90.00
#
_symmetry.space_group_name_H-M   'P 1'
#
loop_
_entity.id
_entity.type
_entity.pdbx_description
1 polymer ?
#
loop_
_entity_poly.entity_id
_entity_poly.type
_entity_poly.pdbx_seq_one_letter_code
_entity_poly.pdbx_strand_id
1 'polypeptide(L)' 'SPYLRRAIWIAATVAAFNDPVLNNYYNKKRSEGKHHLTAIGAVARKLTYIIYAVMRDNKEYTPMA' A
#
# COMPACT_ATOMS: atom_id res chain seq x y z
N SER A 1 -11.10 15.30 -1.48
CA SER A 1 -11.25 15.33 0.00
C SER A 1 -9.90 15.07 0.66
N PRO A 2 -9.40 15.97 1.52
CA PRO A 2 -8.12 15.79 2.24
C PRO A 2 -8.13 14.60 3.22
N TYR A 3 -9.30 14.21 3.74
CA TYR A 3 -9.46 13.11 4.69
C TYR A 3 -9.09 11.76 4.11
N LEU A 4 -9.55 11.46 2.88
CA LEU A 4 -9.28 10.18 2.23
C LEU A 4 -7.78 9.99 1.95
N ARG A 5 -7.10 11.03 1.47
CA ARG A 5 -5.65 10.98 1.22
C ARG A 5 -4.87 10.72 2.52
N ARG A 6 -5.27 11.36 3.62
CA ARG A 6 -4.64 11.14 4.93
C ARG A 6 -4.91 9.72 5.46
N ALA A 7 -6.13 9.22 5.33
CA ALA A 7 -6.49 7.86 5.75
C ALA A 7 -5.67 6.80 5.00
N ILE A 8 -5.58 6.91 3.67
CA ILE A 8 -4.78 5.99 2.84
C ILE A 8 -3.30 6.08 3.22
N TRP A 9 -2.78 7.28 3.50
CA TRP A 9 -1.39 7.45 3.92
C TRP A 9 -1.09 6.71 5.23
N ILE A 10 -1.94 6.88 6.25
CA ILE A 10 -1.78 6.21 7.55
C ILE A 10 -1.90 4.70 7.39
N ALA A 11 -2.89 4.23 6.63
CA ALA A 11 -3.05 2.80 6.32
C ALA A 11 -1.81 2.23 5.61
N ALA A 12 -1.28 2.93 4.61
CA ALA A 12 -0.11 2.52 3.85
C ALA A 12 1.16 2.46 4.72
N THR A 13 1.32 3.39 5.66
CA THR A 13 2.47 3.35 6.59
C THR A 13 2.45 2.10 7.47
N VAL A 14 1.29 1.72 8.01
CA VAL A 14 1.16 0.50 8.84
C VAL A 14 1.30 -0.76 7.99
N ALA A 15 0.63 -0.78 6.83
CA ALA A 15 0.62 -1.93 5.93
C ALA A 15 2.01 -2.23 5.34
N ALA A 16 2.84 -1.21 5.12
CA ALA A 16 4.22 -1.38 4.66
C ALA A 16 5.10 -2.19 5.64
N PHE A 17 4.75 -2.25 6.92
CA PHE A 17 5.51 -3.01 7.91
C PHE A 17 4.81 -4.31 8.32
N ASN A 18 3.47 -4.32 8.37
CA ASN A 18 2.70 -5.46 8.87
C ASN A 18 2.36 -6.52 7.79
N ASP A 19 2.17 -6.11 6.53
CA ASP A 19 1.80 -7.03 5.46
C ASP A 19 3.06 -7.48 4.69
N PRO A 20 3.35 -8.79 4.58
CA PRO A 20 4.59 -9.27 3.96
C PRO A 20 4.70 -8.91 2.47
N VAL A 21 3.59 -8.84 1.74
CA VAL A 21 3.56 -8.49 0.31
C VAL A 21 3.89 -7.01 0.11
N LEU A 22 3.28 -6.16 0.94
CA LEU A 22 3.50 -4.72 0.88
C LEU A 22 4.87 -4.34 1.45
N ASN A 23 5.36 -5.06 2.46
CA ASN A 23 6.70 -4.90 3.02
C ASN A 23 7.78 -5.25 2.00
N ASN A 24 7.64 -6.39 1.29
CA ASN A 24 8.57 -6.74 0.22
C ASN A 24 8.57 -5.68 -0.91
N TYR A 25 7.38 -5.16 -1.26
CA TYR A 25 7.27 -4.09 -2.25
C TYR A 25 7.93 -2.78 -1.76
N TYR A 26 7.75 -2.43 -0.49
CA TYR A 26 8.40 -1.29 0.15
C TYR A 26 9.93 -1.43 0.15
N ASN A 27 10.45 -2.59 0.54
CA ASN A 27 11.89 -2.88 0.56
C ASN A 27 12.49 -2.86 -0.84
N LYS A 28 11.79 -3.40 -1.85
CA LYS A 28 12.21 -3.28 -3.25
C LYS A 28 12.34 -1.82 -3.68
N LYS A 29 11.41 -0.96 -3.28
CA LYS A 29 11.49 0.48 -3.60
C LYS A 29 12.60 1.19 -2.82
N ARG A 30 12.93 0.74 -1.60
CA ARG A 30 14.08 1.23 -0.84
C ARG A 30 15.42 0.78 -1.42
N SER A 31 15.52 -0.46 -1.90
CA SER A 31 16.73 -0.98 -2.56
C SER A 31 16.99 -0.34 -3.91
N GLU A 32 15.93 0.10 -4.61
CA GLU A 32 16.02 0.99 -5.79
C GLU A 32 16.58 2.40 -5.47
N GLY A 33 16.94 2.69 -4.21
CA GLY A 33 17.53 3.98 -3.79
C GLY A 33 16.51 5.08 -3.51
N LYS A 34 15.20 4.77 -3.48
CA LYS A 34 14.16 5.80 -3.30
C LYS A 34 14.06 6.23 -1.84
N HIS A 35 13.73 7.51 -1.66
CA HIS A 35 13.45 8.07 -0.35
C HIS A 35 12.26 7.36 0.33
N HIS A 36 12.31 7.24 1.65
CA HIS A 36 11.30 6.55 2.46
C HIS A 36 9.86 6.99 2.13
N LEU A 37 9.64 8.31 2.04
CA LEU A 37 8.33 8.88 1.73
C LEU A 37 7.85 8.51 0.32
N THR A 38 8.76 8.40 -0.64
CA THR A 38 8.43 7.97 -2.02
C THR A 38 8.07 6.49 -2.06
N ALA A 39 8.75 5.65 -1.27
CA ALA A 39 8.42 4.24 -1.13
C ALA A 39 7.03 4.04 -0.49
N ILE A 40 6.71 4.78 0.58
CA ILE A 40 5.37 4.78 1.18
C ILE A 40 4.32 5.27 0.18
N GLY A 41 4.60 6.33 -0.58
CA GLY A 41 3.69 6.81 -1.63
C GLY A 41 3.39 5.74 -2.68
N ALA A 42 4.39 4.92 -3.04
CA ALA A 42 4.20 3.80 -3.95
C ALA A 42 3.33 2.68 -3.33
N VAL A 43 3.51 2.39 -2.03
CA VAL A 43 2.65 1.45 -1.28
C VAL A 43 1.23 1.98 -1.20
N ALA A 44 1.04 3.26 -0.89
CA ALA A 44 -0.27 3.90 -0.84
C ALA A 44 -1.02 3.78 -2.17
N ARG A 45 -0.31 3.98 -3.29
CA ARG A 45 -0.90 3.77 -4.63
C ARG A 45 -1.32 2.32 -4.84
N LYS A 46 -0.47 1.35 -4.46
CA LYS A 46 -0.77 -0.09 -4.56
C LYS A 46 -1.99 -0.45 -3.71
N LEU A 47 -2.10 0.12 -2.50
CA LEU A 47 -3.21 -0.08 -1.58
C LEU A 47 -4.52 0.47 -2.15
N THR A 48 -4.51 1.65 -2.80
CA THR A 48 -5.68 2.17 -3.50
C THR A 48 -6.16 1.24 -4.62
N TYR A 49 -5.24 0.63 -5.37
CA TYR A 49 -5.61 -0.35 -6.40
C TYR A 49 -6.22 -1.62 -5.82
N ILE A 50 -5.70 -2.10 -4.68
CA ILE A 50 -6.28 -3.24 -3.96
C ILE A 50 -7.71 -2.93 -3.52
N ILE A 51 -7.94 -1.77 -2.88
CA ILE A 51 -9.29 -1.34 -2.47
C ILE A 51 -10.21 -1.29 -3.69
N TYR A 52 -9.75 -0.69 -4.79
CA TYR A 52 -10.54 -0.62 -6.02
C TYR A 52 -10.87 -2.00 -6.60
N ALA A 53 -9.92 -2.94 -6.61
CA ALA A 53 -10.13 -4.30 -7.08
C ALA A 53 -11.14 -5.06 -6.22
N VAL A 54 -11.04 -4.95 -4.88
CA VAL A 54 -12.00 -5.55 -3.94
C VAL A 54 -13.40 -4.99 -4.15
N MET A 55 -13.52 -3.66 -4.29
CA MET A 55 -14.82 -3.02 -4.55
C MET A 55 -15.40 -3.40 -5.91
N ARG A 56 -14.56 -3.56 -6.94
CA ARG A 56 -14.99 -3.91 -8.30
C ARG A 56 -15.46 -5.36 -8.39
N ASP A 57 -14.67 -6.28 -7.85
CA ASP A 57 -14.91 -7.72 -8.00
C ASP A 57 -15.82 -8.27 -6.90
N ASN A 58 -16.11 -7.47 -5.86
CA ASN A 58 -16.90 -7.82 -4.68
C ASN A 58 -16.49 -9.18 -4.07
N LYS A 59 -15.20 -9.48 -4.17
CA LYS A 59 -14.56 -10.68 -3.65
C LYS A 59 -13.81 -10.35 -2.38
N GLU A 60 -13.81 -11.28 -1.45
CA GLU A 60 -13.06 -11.15 -0.21
C GLU A 60 -11.57 -10.96 -0.52
N TYR A 61 -10.96 -9.97 0.15
CA TYR A 61 -9.52 -9.74 0.03
C TYR A 61 -8.78 -10.93 0.63
N THR A 62 -8.17 -11.73 -0.24
CA THR A 62 -7.25 -12.80 0.14
C THR A 62 -5.83 -12.26 0.02
N PRO A 63 -5.17 -11.87 1.12
CA PRO A 63 -3.76 -11.52 1.06
C PRO A 63 -3.00 -12.77 0.61
N MET A 64 -2.45 -12.75 -0.60
CA MET A 64 -1.56 -13.81 -1.06
C MET A 64 -0.30 -13.77 -0.20
N ALA A 65 -0.19 -14.72 0.73
CA ALA A 65 0.94 -14.88 1.63
C ALA A 65 2.23 -15.24 0.87
#